data_AF-A0A560JI54-F1
#
_entry.id   AF-A0A560JI54-F1
#
_cell.length_a   1.000
_cell.length_b   1.000
_cell.length_c   1.000
_cell.angle_alpha   90.00
_cell.angle_beta   90.00
_cell.angle_gamma   90.00
#
_symmetry.space_group_name_H-M   'P 1'
#
loop_
_entity.id
_entity.type
_entity.pdbx_description
1 polymer ?
#
loop_
_entity_poly.entity_id
_entity_poly.type
_entity_poly.pdbx_seq_one_letter_code
_entity_poly.pdbx_strand_id
1 'polypeptide(L)'
;MDHTLTPRARRLALAMTVALLPLSVPAAGHASPMESEAIAQTVATDATPSGMLTALAGVEREWSHISFKVTDHDARVQAMTALADQAGQLASQYPGHAEPLIWQALTLSSLAGLKGGMGALSLAREARTLLETAGRLDYRAVGGAVPTSLGSLYYKVPGFPLSFGDDDKARRYLEEGLAINPDGLDANYFYGDFLFEQGDYRKAAEVLAHGLAVPLTPDRPVWDAGRRVEIRSLLKRAQQKLAAG
;
A
#
# COMPACT_ATOMS: atom_id res chain seq x y z
N MET A 1 6.94 -7.07 37.07
CA MET A 1 7.61 -7.19 35.76
C MET A 1 6.86 -6.28 34.82
N ASP A 2 7.38 -5.07 34.63
CA ASP A 2 6.72 -4.00 33.87
C ASP A 2 7.17 -4.11 32.40
N HIS A 3 6.38 -4.81 31.58
CA HIS A 3 6.64 -4.95 30.15
C HIS A 3 6.19 -3.68 29.43
N THR A 4 6.96 -2.62 29.56
CA THR A 4 6.77 -1.41 28.76
C THR A 4 7.07 -1.73 27.29
N LEU A 5 6.02 -1.74 26.47
CA LEU A 5 6.11 -1.90 25.03
C LEU A 5 7.01 -0.79 24.45
N THR A 6 7.95 -1.14 23.56
CA THR A 6 8.80 -0.16 22.87
C THR A 6 7.96 0.85 22.07
N PRO A 7 8.44 2.10 21.86
CA PRO A 7 7.67 3.13 21.15
C PRO A 7 7.18 2.72 19.76
N ARG A 8 7.83 1.74 19.11
CA ARG A 8 7.40 1.13 17.83
C ARG A 8 6.08 0.35 17.95
N ALA A 9 5.86 -0.39 19.02
CA ALA A 9 4.67 -1.23 19.19
C ALA A 9 3.36 -0.44 19.36
N ARG A 10 3.43 0.85 19.75
CA ARG A 10 2.26 1.76 19.78
C ARG A 10 1.93 2.38 18.40
N ARG A 11 2.81 2.24 17.39
CA ARG A 11 2.79 3.04 16.14
C ARG A 11 2.29 2.29 14.90
N LEU A 12 1.91 1.02 15.02
CA LEU A 12 1.39 0.23 13.90
C LEU A 12 0.06 0.79 13.33
N ALA A 13 -0.63 1.68 14.06
CA ALA A 13 -2.01 2.09 13.83
C ALA A 13 -2.28 3.05 12.66
N LEU A 14 -1.32 3.36 11.78
CA LEU A 14 -1.59 4.30 10.68
C LEU A 14 -1.15 3.78 9.32
N ALA A 15 -2.22 3.36 8.62
CA ALA A 15 -2.53 3.19 7.20
C ALA A 15 -1.43 2.60 6.31
N MET A 16 -1.75 1.55 5.55
CA MET A 16 -0.98 1.06 4.40
C MET A 16 -1.93 0.99 3.21
N THR A 17 -1.70 1.80 2.18
CA THR A 17 -2.43 1.71 0.90
C THR A 17 -1.45 1.80 -0.25
N VAL A 18 -1.81 1.25 -1.40
CA VAL A 18 -1.07 1.41 -2.64
C VAL A 18 -2.04 1.54 -3.84
N ALA A 19 -1.59 2.08 -4.97
CA ALA A 19 -2.39 2.52 -6.11
C ALA A 19 -2.13 1.72 -7.40
N LEU A 20 -3.18 1.12 -7.98
CA LEU A 20 -3.15 0.47 -9.28
C LEU A 20 -3.41 1.51 -10.39
N LEU A 21 -2.48 1.68 -11.34
CA LEU A 21 -2.66 2.51 -12.53
C LEU A 21 -3.34 1.69 -13.65
N PRO A 22 -4.34 2.22 -14.39
CA PRO A 22 -4.86 1.58 -15.58
C PRO A 22 -3.98 1.85 -16.81
N LEU A 23 -3.79 0.83 -17.65
CA LEU A 23 -3.16 0.92 -18.98
C LEU A 23 -4.11 1.61 -19.96
N SER A 24 -3.73 2.78 -20.48
CA SER A 24 -4.43 3.48 -21.56
C SER A 24 -4.11 2.85 -22.92
N VAL A 25 -5.12 2.36 -23.64
CA VAL A 25 -5.00 1.91 -25.05
C VAL A 25 -5.29 3.10 -25.97
N PRO A 26 -4.47 3.41 -26.99
CA PRO A 26 -4.79 4.46 -27.95
C PRO A 26 -5.81 3.93 -28.96
N ALA A 27 -6.85 4.73 -29.22
CA ALA A 27 -7.76 4.52 -30.34
C ALA A 27 -7.06 4.91 -31.64
N ALA A 28 -6.89 3.96 -32.56
CA ALA A 28 -6.46 4.21 -33.93
C ALA A 28 -7.60 3.87 -34.91
N GLY A 29 -7.69 4.70 -35.94
CA GLY A 29 -8.83 4.85 -36.83
C GLY A 29 -9.04 3.74 -37.86
N HIS A 30 -10.11 3.95 -38.62
CA HIS A 30 -10.73 3.02 -39.57
C HIS A 30 -9.84 2.72 -40.77
N ALA A 31 -9.66 1.43 -41.08
CA ALA A 31 -9.40 0.92 -42.43
C ALA A 31 -9.93 -0.52 -42.57
N SER A 32 -10.73 -0.77 -43.60
CA SER A 32 -11.34 -2.06 -43.97
C SER A 32 -10.35 -3.02 -44.66
N PRO A 33 -10.69 -4.31 -44.82
CA PRO A 33 -9.72 -5.40 -44.70
C PRO A 33 -9.21 -5.94 -46.05
N MET A 34 -7.97 -6.44 -46.07
CA MET A 34 -7.52 -7.41 -47.05
C MET A 34 -6.80 -8.55 -46.33
N GLU A 35 -7.19 -9.75 -46.74
CA GLU A 35 -6.84 -11.05 -46.20
C GLU A 35 -5.33 -11.32 -46.21
N SER A 36 -4.82 -11.81 -45.09
CA SER A 36 -3.62 -12.64 -45.05
C SER A 36 -3.78 -13.57 -43.85
N GLU A 37 -4.05 -14.85 -44.12
CA GLU A 37 -4.00 -15.93 -43.14
C GLU A 37 -2.56 -16.10 -42.65
N ALA A 38 -2.18 -15.26 -41.70
CA ALA A 38 -1.07 -15.55 -40.81
C ALA A 38 -1.61 -16.43 -39.69
N ILE A 39 -1.04 -17.63 -39.56
CA ILE A 39 -1.24 -18.55 -38.45
C ILE A 39 -0.83 -17.78 -37.18
N ALA A 40 -1.80 -17.13 -36.54
CA ALA A 40 -1.63 -16.50 -35.26
C ALA A 40 -1.41 -17.63 -34.25
N GLN A 41 -0.15 -17.93 -33.97
CA GLN A 41 0.20 -18.44 -32.66
C GLN A 41 -0.28 -17.39 -31.67
N THR A 42 -1.43 -17.67 -31.05
CA THR A 42 -1.96 -16.90 -29.94
C THR A 42 -0.90 -16.95 -28.84
N VAL A 43 -0.01 -15.97 -28.83
CA VAL A 43 0.72 -15.60 -27.62
C VAL A 43 -0.39 -15.16 -26.68
N ALA A 44 -0.79 -16.05 -25.78
CA ALA A 44 -1.62 -15.69 -24.64
C ALA A 44 -0.80 -14.65 -23.86
N THR A 45 -1.01 -13.37 -24.18
CA THR A 45 -0.79 -12.31 -23.21
C THR A 45 -1.62 -12.71 -22.00
N ASP A 46 -0.95 -12.99 -20.88
CA ASP A 46 -1.54 -13.13 -19.55
C ASP A 46 -2.28 -11.83 -19.21
N ALA A 47 -3.46 -11.68 -19.80
CA ALA A 47 -4.32 -10.55 -19.54
C ALA A 47 -4.90 -10.79 -18.14
N THR A 48 -4.56 -9.90 -17.21
CA THR A 48 -5.14 -9.86 -15.89
C THR A 48 -6.67 -10.00 -15.99
N PRO A 49 -7.30 -11.04 -15.39
CA PRO A 49 -8.72 -11.29 -15.60
C PRO A 49 -9.57 -10.07 -15.23
N SER A 50 -10.41 -9.57 -16.15
CA SER A 50 -11.20 -8.35 -15.91
C SER A 50 -12.15 -8.48 -14.71
N GLY A 51 -12.61 -9.71 -14.42
CA GLY A 51 -13.37 -10.03 -13.21
C GLY A 51 -12.57 -9.83 -11.93
N MET A 52 -11.27 -10.20 -11.94
CA MET A 52 -10.36 -9.96 -10.81
C MET A 52 -10.17 -8.46 -10.57
N LEU A 53 -9.88 -7.69 -11.62
CA LEU A 53 -9.70 -6.23 -11.51
C LEU A 53 -10.95 -5.55 -10.96
N THR A 54 -12.13 -5.96 -11.41
CA THR A 54 -13.41 -5.44 -10.90
C THR A 54 -13.61 -5.76 -9.42
N ALA A 55 -13.29 -6.99 -9.01
CA ALA A 55 -13.38 -7.39 -7.60
C ALA A 55 -12.38 -6.63 -6.72
N LEU A 56 -11.14 -6.44 -7.18
CA LEU A 56 -10.11 -5.69 -6.47
C LEU A 56 -10.47 -4.20 -6.34
N ALA A 57 -11.07 -3.59 -7.36
CA ALA A 57 -11.59 -2.22 -7.26
C ALA A 57 -12.73 -2.11 -6.21
N GLY A 58 -13.45 -3.19 -5.95
CA GLY A 58 -14.39 -3.29 -4.82
C GLY A 58 -13.67 -3.28 -3.47
N VAL A 59 -12.66 -4.15 -3.32
CA VAL A 59 -11.85 -4.24 -2.10
C VAL A 59 -11.16 -2.91 -1.79
N GLU A 60 -10.61 -2.26 -2.80
CA GLU A 60 -9.92 -0.98 -2.70
C GLU A 60 -10.83 0.15 -2.23
N ARG A 61 -12.03 0.28 -2.80
CA ARG A 61 -13.03 1.28 -2.36
C ARG A 61 -13.45 1.06 -0.93
N GLU A 62 -13.72 -0.18 -0.55
CA GLU A 62 -14.15 -0.53 0.81
C GLU A 62 -13.02 -0.27 1.81
N TRP A 63 -11.80 -0.69 1.50
CA TRP A 63 -10.62 -0.39 2.29
C TRP A 63 -10.46 1.12 2.54
N SER A 64 -10.69 1.92 1.49
CA SER A 64 -10.57 3.39 1.56
C SER A 64 -11.67 4.01 2.42
N HIS A 65 -12.90 3.51 2.29
CA HIS A 65 -14.03 3.93 3.13
C HIS A 65 -13.76 3.61 4.61
N ILE A 66 -13.39 2.36 4.92
CA ILE A 66 -13.10 1.90 6.28
C ILE A 66 -11.95 2.73 6.89
N SER A 67 -10.88 2.96 6.13
CA SER A 67 -9.69 3.65 6.64
C SER A 67 -9.91 5.13 6.89
N PHE A 68 -10.69 5.82 6.04
CA PHE A 68 -10.77 7.29 6.06
C PHE A 68 -12.13 7.87 6.43
N LYS A 69 -13.20 7.06 6.46
CA LYS A 69 -14.57 7.54 6.72
C LYS A 69 -15.21 6.90 7.95
N VAL A 70 -14.86 5.66 8.28
CA VAL A 70 -15.37 5.02 9.50
C VAL A 70 -14.60 5.55 10.72
N THR A 71 -15.31 6.23 11.61
CA THR A 71 -14.73 6.88 12.79
C THR A 71 -14.77 6.02 14.04
N ASP A 72 -15.78 5.15 14.17
CA ASP A 72 -15.89 4.23 15.28
C ASP A 72 -14.82 3.13 15.19
N HIS A 73 -14.08 2.92 16.28
CA HIS A 73 -12.91 2.02 16.26
C HIS A 73 -13.32 0.56 16.12
N ASP A 74 -14.31 0.11 16.89
CA ASP A 74 -14.76 -1.28 16.89
C ASP A 74 -15.41 -1.65 15.55
N ALA A 75 -16.26 -0.78 15.01
CA ALA A 75 -16.83 -0.95 13.67
C ALA A 75 -15.74 -1.02 12.60
N ARG A 76 -14.68 -0.20 12.73
CA ARG A 76 -13.56 -0.22 11.79
C ARG A 76 -12.74 -1.51 11.88
N VAL A 77 -12.49 -2.03 13.08
CA VAL A 77 -11.84 -3.33 13.29
C VAL A 77 -12.66 -4.47 12.69
N GLN A 78 -13.98 -4.46 12.92
CA GLN A 78 -14.89 -5.48 12.40
C GLN A 78 -14.93 -5.45 10.87
N ALA A 79 -15.13 -4.27 10.27
CA ALA A 79 -15.20 -4.10 8.83
C ALA A 79 -13.87 -4.47 8.15
N MET A 80 -12.73 -4.04 8.70
CA MET A 80 -11.42 -4.39 8.14
C MET A 80 -11.11 -5.89 8.28
N THR A 81 -11.61 -6.55 9.33
CA THR A 81 -11.51 -8.02 9.46
C THR A 81 -12.27 -8.72 8.34
N ALA A 82 -13.54 -8.36 8.13
CA ALA A 82 -14.36 -8.92 7.06
C ALA A 82 -13.75 -8.67 5.66
N LEU A 83 -13.18 -7.48 5.45
CA LEU A 83 -12.52 -7.13 4.20
C LEU A 83 -11.24 -7.94 3.97
N ALA A 84 -10.45 -8.20 5.01
CA ALA A 84 -9.26 -9.04 4.93
C ALA A 84 -9.63 -10.49 4.54
N ASP A 85 -10.71 -11.04 5.11
CA ASP A 85 -11.22 -12.35 4.76
C ASP A 85 -11.69 -12.40 3.29
N GLN A 86 -12.42 -11.37 2.84
CA GLN A 86 -12.84 -11.24 1.44
C GLN A 86 -11.64 -11.18 0.48
N ALA A 87 -10.62 -10.39 0.83
CA ALA A 87 -9.39 -10.29 0.02
C ALA A 87 -8.63 -11.63 -0.04
N GLY A 88 -8.61 -12.39 1.06
CA GLY A 88 -8.00 -13.73 1.08
C GLY A 88 -8.77 -14.76 0.24
N GLN A 89 -10.10 -14.70 0.23
CA GLN A 89 -10.92 -15.52 -0.68
C GLN A 89 -10.61 -15.18 -2.14
N LEU A 90 -10.48 -13.88 -2.45
CA LEU A 90 -10.14 -13.43 -3.79
C LEU A 90 -8.75 -13.90 -4.23
N ALA A 91 -7.75 -13.83 -3.34
CA ALA A 91 -6.42 -14.38 -3.61
C ALA A 91 -6.43 -15.89 -3.86
N SER A 92 -7.30 -16.63 -3.18
CA SER A 92 -7.48 -18.07 -3.42
C SER A 92 -8.15 -18.39 -4.75
N GLN A 93 -9.03 -17.50 -5.26
CA GLN A 93 -9.70 -17.65 -6.54
C GLN A 93 -8.78 -17.37 -7.74
N TYR A 94 -7.76 -16.53 -7.55
CA TYR A 94 -6.84 -16.10 -8.60
C TYR A 94 -5.38 -16.44 -8.24
N PRO A 95 -5.03 -17.75 -8.17
CA PRO A 95 -3.66 -18.15 -7.88
C PRO A 95 -2.71 -17.67 -8.98
N GLY A 96 -1.49 -17.30 -8.59
CA GLY A 96 -0.46 -16.82 -9.54
C GLY A 96 -0.52 -15.33 -9.86
N HIS A 97 -1.49 -14.59 -9.32
CA HIS A 97 -1.56 -13.13 -9.47
C HIS A 97 -1.05 -12.40 -8.22
N ALA A 98 -0.25 -11.34 -8.43
CA ALA A 98 0.31 -10.55 -7.34
C ALA A 98 -0.74 -9.63 -6.70
N GLU A 99 -1.66 -9.09 -7.49
CA GLU A 99 -2.58 -8.04 -7.09
C GLU A 99 -3.53 -8.48 -5.96
N PRO A 100 -4.16 -9.68 -6.00
CA PRO A 100 -4.97 -10.16 -4.88
C PRO A 100 -4.17 -10.37 -3.58
N LEU A 101 -2.94 -10.89 -3.68
CA LEU A 101 -2.06 -11.09 -2.53
C LEU A 101 -1.66 -9.75 -1.90
N ILE A 102 -1.39 -8.74 -2.74
CA ILE A 102 -1.11 -7.37 -2.29
C ILE A 102 -2.32 -6.81 -1.53
N TRP A 103 -3.53 -6.90 -2.09
CA TRP A 103 -4.73 -6.38 -1.43
C TRP A 103 -5.06 -7.12 -0.12
N GLN A 104 -4.83 -8.43 -0.05
CA GLN A 104 -4.92 -9.16 1.22
C GLN A 104 -3.88 -8.66 2.23
N ALA A 105 -2.63 -8.43 1.82
CA ALA A 105 -1.61 -7.90 2.71
C ALA A 105 -1.91 -6.48 3.22
N LEU A 106 -2.44 -5.59 2.36
CA LEU A 106 -2.84 -4.23 2.72
C LEU A 106 -3.96 -4.22 3.76
N THR A 107 -4.97 -5.09 3.60
CA THR A 107 -6.09 -5.22 4.55
C THR A 107 -5.60 -5.82 5.88
N LEU A 108 -4.77 -6.87 5.85
CA LEU A 108 -4.19 -7.48 7.06
C LEU A 108 -3.26 -6.51 7.82
N SER A 109 -2.41 -5.77 7.12
CA SER A 109 -1.53 -4.78 7.75
C SER A 109 -2.30 -3.60 8.35
N SER A 110 -3.37 -3.14 7.68
CA SER A 110 -4.29 -2.15 8.22
C SER A 110 -4.99 -2.67 9.47
N LEU A 111 -5.48 -3.92 9.44
CA LEU A 111 -6.09 -4.57 10.59
C LEU A 111 -5.13 -4.73 11.77
N ALA A 112 -3.87 -5.07 11.49
CA ALA A 112 -2.82 -5.14 12.48
C ALA A 112 -2.67 -3.79 13.20
N GLY A 113 -2.63 -2.70 12.43
CA GLY A 113 -2.58 -1.36 12.98
C GLY A 113 -3.76 -1.03 13.89
N LEU A 114 -4.98 -1.41 13.50
CA LEU A 114 -6.18 -1.17 14.28
C LEU A 114 -6.22 -1.95 15.59
N LYS A 115 -5.81 -3.23 15.57
CA LYS A 115 -5.88 -4.13 16.73
C LYS A 115 -4.76 -3.91 17.74
N GLY A 116 -3.55 -3.59 17.29
CA GLY A 116 -2.38 -3.52 18.16
C GLY A 116 -2.06 -4.83 18.91
N GLY A 117 -1.13 -4.77 19.86
CA GLY A 117 -0.79 -5.90 20.73
C GLY A 117 -0.22 -7.13 20.00
N MET A 118 -0.36 -8.31 20.60
CA MET A 118 0.21 -9.55 20.05
C MET A 118 -0.51 -10.01 18.76
N GLY A 119 -1.82 -9.81 18.67
CA GLY A 119 -2.60 -10.15 17.47
C GLY A 119 -2.22 -9.31 16.25
N ALA A 120 -1.71 -8.10 16.44
CA ALA A 120 -1.17 -7.29 15.37
C ALA A 120 0.13 -7.86 14.78
N LEU A 121 1.00 -8.45 15.60
CA LEU A 121 2.27 -8.98 15.12
C LEU A 121 2.10 -10.22 14.24
N SER A 122 1.11 -11.07 14.51
CA SER A 122 0.80 -12.20 13.62
C SER A 122 0.26 -11.72 12.27
N LEU A 123 -0.67 -10.77 12.28
CA LEU A 123 -1.22 -10.17 11.06
C LEU A 123 -0.14 -9.46 10.22
N ALA A 124 0.77 -8.73 10.85
CA ALA A 124 1.89 -8.08 10.17
C ALA A 124 2.87 -9.10 9.55
N ARG A 125 3.10 -10.24 10.21
CA ARG A 125 3.93 -11.33 9.64
C ARG A 125 3.25 -11.99 8.44
N GLU A 126 1.95 -12.23 8.53
CA GLU A 126 1.17 -12.78 7.42
C GLU A 126 1.18 -11.83 6.22
N ALA A 127 0.91 -10.54 6.44
CA ALA A 127 1.00 -9.51 5.42
C ALA A 127 2.38 -9.47 4.76
N ARG A 128 3.46 -9.56 5.55
CA ARG A 128 4.83 -9.63 5.01
C ARG A 128 5.02 -10.83 4.09
N THR A 129 4.61 -12.03 4.52
CA THR A 129 4.73 -13.26 3.71
C THR A 129 3.96 -13.16 2.40
N LEU A 130 2.76 -12.57 2.42
CA LEU A 130 1.95 -12.32 1.23
C LEU A 130 2.64 -11.34 0.28
N LEU A 131 3.21 -10.25 0.79
CA LEU A 131 3.96 -9.27 -0.02
C LEU A 131 5.25 -9.86 -0.60
N GLU A 132 5.99 -10.65 0.17
CA GLU A 132 7.18 -11.35 -0.33
C GLU A 132 6.80 -12.34 -1.44
N THR A 133 5.64 -12.99 -1.33
CA THR A 133 5.13 -13.90 -2.37
C THR A 133 4.66 -13.12 -3.59
N ALA A 134 3.89 -12.07 -3.42
CA ALA A 134 3.46 -11.18 -4.49
C ALA A 134 4.66 -10.57 -5.24
N GLY A 135 5.71 -10.17 -4.53
CA GLY A 135 6.93 -9.62 -5.12
C GLY A 135 7.71 -10.59 -5.99
N ARG A 136 7.57 -11.91 -5.76
CA ARG A 136 8.13 -12.94 -6.66
C ARG A 136 7.31 -13.10 -7.93
N LEU A 137 6.03 -12.73 -7.91
CA LEU A 137 5.13 -12.78 -9.07
C LEU A 137 5.25 -11.50 -9.90
N ASP A 138 5.01 -10.36 -9.27
CA ASP A 138 5.21 -9.03 -9.86
C ASP A 138 5.51 -8.01 -8.75
N TYR A 139 6.76 -7.56 -8.70
CA TYR A 139 7.23 -6.57 -7.74
C TYR A 139 6.71 -5.16 -7.99
N ARG A 140 6.32 -4.85 -9.23
CA ARG A 140 5.86 -3.52 -9.67
C ARG A 140 4.33 -3.41 -9.68
N ALA A 141 3.63 -4.52 -9.49
CA ALA A 141 2.17 -4.58 -9.40
C ALA A 141 1.61 -3.53 -8.45
N VAL A 142 0.41 -3.04 -8.79
CA VAL A 142 -0.30 -2.03 -7.99
C VAL A 142 0.57 -0.79 -7.74
N GLY A 143 1.34 -0.36 -8.74
CA GLY A 143 2.14 0.86 -8.67
C GLY A 143 3.26 0.83 -7.63
N GLY A 144 3.94 -0.32 -7.48
CA GLY A 144 5.03 -0.49 -6.52
C GLY A 144 4.57 -0.84 -5.10
N ALA A 145 3.41 -1.50 -4.97
CA ALA A 145 2.82 -1.78 -3.67
C ALA A 145 3.64 -2.66 -2.76
N VAL A 146 4.30 -3.63 -3.35
CA VAL A 146 5.13 -4.59 -2.63
C VAL A 146 6.25 -3.88 -1.88
N PRO A 147 7.16 -3.13 -2.53
CA PRO A 147 8.21 -2.41 -1.83
C PRO A 147 7.67 -1.39 -0.82
N THR A 148 6.71 -0.55 -1.22
CA THR A 148 6.16 0.47 -0.32
C THR A 148 5.58 -0.17 0.96
N SER A 149 4.90 -1.29 0.81
CA SER A 149 4.27 -1.97 1.93
C SER A 149 5.25 -2.72 2.81
N LEU A 150 6.19 -3.46 2.21
CA LEU A 150 7.26 -4.14 2.96
C LEU A 150 8.05 -3.11 3.76
N GLY A 151 8.43 -2.00 3.13
CA GLY A 151 9.13 -0.90 3.77
C GLY A 151 8.39 -0.39 5.01
N SER A 152 7.10 -0.12 4.87
CA SER A 152 6.23 0.29 5.99
C SER A 152 6.21 -0.71 7.15
N LEU A 153 6.04 -2.00 6.85
CA LEU A 153 6.03 -3.03 7.89
C LEU A 153 7.36 -3.08 8.65
N TYR A 154 8.49 -2.98 7.94
CA TYR A 154 9.81 -3.09 8.56
C TYR A 154 10.12 -1.98 9.57
N TYR A 155 9.68 -0.72 9.37
CA TYR A 155 9.94 0.34 10.37
C TYR A 155 8.84 0.44 11.45
N LYS A 156 7.62 -0.06 11.17
CA LYS A 156 6.49 0.06 12.11
C LYS A 156 6.42 -1.06 13.15
N VAL A 157 7.04 -2.23 12.92
CA VAL A 157 7.06 -3.33 13.90
C VAL A 157 8.35 -3.32 14.75
N PRO A 158 8.36 -3.92 15.95
CA PRO A 158 9.59 -4.13 16.72
C PRO A 158 10.63 -4.98 15.98
N GLY A 159 11.91 -4.76 16.25
CA GLY A 159 12.99 -5.61 15.74
C GLY A 159 13.12 -6.94 16.50
N PHE A 160 14.19 -7.67 16.17
CA PHE A 160 14.57 -8.88 16.86
C PHE A 160 14.84 -8.61 18.36
N PRO A 161 14.43 -9.50 19.29
CA PRO A 161 13.80 -10.82 19.07
C PRO A 161 12.26 -10.80 19.02
N LEU A 162 11.61 -9.65 19.16
CA LEU A 162 10.15 -9.58 19.27
C LEU A 162 9.42 -9.72 17.94
N SER A 163 9.95 -9.12 16.89
CA SER A 163 9.42 -9.23 15.53
C SER A 163 10.54 -8.99 14.51
N PHE A 164 10.19 -8.57 13.30
CA PHE A 164 11.08 -8.53 12.15
C PHE A 164 11.52 -7.12 11.72
N GLY A 165 11.25 -6.11 12.54
CA GLY A 165 11.52 -4.72 12.19
C GLY A 165 13.01 -4.46 11.96
N ASP A 166 13.30 -3.66 10.94
CA ASP A 166 14.64 -3.45 10.39
C ASP A 166 14.62 -2.15 9.56
N ASP A 167 15.19 -1.06 10.09
CA ASP A 167 15.10 0.26 9.47
C ASP A 167 15.93 0.36 8.18
N ASP A 168 16.99 -0.45 8.04
CA ASP A 168 17.81 -0.48 6.83
C ASP A 168 17.05 -1.14 5.68
N LYS A 169 16.35 -2.25 5.97
CA LYS A 169 15.40 -2.85 5.01
C LYS A 169 14.26 -1.90 4.71
N ALA A 170 13.71 -1.25 5.73
CA ALA A 170 12.62 -0.29 5.54
C ALA A 170 13.00 0.81 4.56
N ARG A 171 14.16 1.45 4.76
CA ARG A 171 14.71 2.47 3.86
C ARG A 171 14.80 1.96 2.43
N ARG A 172 15.48 0.83 2.23
CA ARG A 172 15.70 0.25 0.91
C ARG A 172 14.38 0.00 0.18
N TYR A 173 13.44 -0.65 0.83
CA TYR A 173 12.13 -0.94 0.23
C TYR A 173 11.34 0.34 -0.09
N LEU A 174 11.36 1.35 0.77
CA LEU A 174 10.65 2.61 0.51
C LEU A 174 11.28 3.41 -0.62
N GLU A 175 12.62 3.44 -0.72
CA GLU A 175 13.33 4.05 -1.84
C GLU A 175 13.03 3.33 -3.17
N GLU A 176 12.98 2.00 -3.16
CA GLU A 176 12.56 1.21 -4.33
C GLU A 176 11.10 1.49 -4.72
N GLY A 177 10.19 1.59 -3.75
CA GLY A 177 8.77 1.93 -4.00
C GLY A 177 8.61 3.33 -4.59
N LEU A 178 9.33 4.31 -4.05
CA LEU A 178 9.37 5.67 -4.59
C LEU A 178 9.98 5.71 -6.01
N ALA A 179 11.00 4.91 -6.29
CA ALA A 179 11.58 4.83 -7.64
C ALA A 179 10.61 4.21 -8.66
N ILE A 180 9.74 3.28 -8.23
CA ILE A 180 8.70 2.69 -9.09
C ILE A 180 7.59 3.70 -9.37
N ASN A 181 7.18 4.46 -8.35
CA ASN A 181 6.07 5.41 -8.44
C ASN A 181 6.44 6.75 -7.78
N PRO A 182 7.25 7.59 -8.44
CA PRO A 182 7.79 8.83 -7.87
C PRO A 182 6.70 9.86 -7.54
N ASP A 183 5.58 9.80 -8.27
CA ASP A 183 4.41 10.65 -8.05
C ASP A 183 3.30 9.91 -7.27
N GLY A 184 3.56 8.72 -6.74
CA GLY A 184 2.59 7.98 -5.95
C GLY A 184 2.36 8.64 -4.59
N LEU A 185 1.11 8.98 -4.26
CA LEU A 185 0.78 9.54 -2.95
C LEU A 185 1.22 8.64 -1.79
N ASP A 186 1.01 7.33 -1.92
CA ASP A 186 1.41 6.36 -0.90
C ASP A 186 2.94 6.25 -0.79
N ALA A 187 3.66 6.16 -1.91
CA ALA A 187 5.12 6.08 -1.91
C ALA A 187 5.77 7.31 -1.24
N ASN A 188 5.29 8.51 -1.59
CA ASN A 188 5.73 9.76 -0.95
C ASN A 188 5.34 9.84 0.52
N TYR A 189 4.13 9.41 0.88
CA TYR A 189 3.70 9.41 2.27
C TYR A 189 4.54 8.48 3.14
N PHE A 190 4.70 7.20 2.76
CA PHE A 190 5.43 6.23 3.60
C PHE A 190 6.92 6.54 3.68
N TYR A 191 7.54 7.01 2.60
CA TYR A 191 8.92 7.43 2.66
C TYR A 191 9.08 8.70 3.52
N GLY A 192 8.15 9.66 3.40
CA GLY A 192 8.10 10.83 4.28
C GLY A 192 7.89 10.48 5.76
N ASP A 193 7.00 9.53 6.06
CA ASP A 193 6.74 9.03 7.43
C ASP A 193 7.97 8.34 8.00
N PHE A 194 8.61 7.48 7.22
CA PHE A 194 9.88 6.86 7.61
C PHE A 194 10.96 7.91 7.90
N LEU A 195 11.20 8.86 6.99
CA LEU A 195 12.19 9.92 7.20
C LEU A 195 11.89 10.76 8.44
N PHE A 196 10.62 11.08 8.69
CA PHE A 196 10.18 11.79 9.89
C PHE A 196 10.52 10.99 11.16
N GLU A 197 10.24 9.69 11.16
CA GLU A 197 10.52 8.79 12.29
C GLU A 197 12.03 8.60 12.53
N GLN A 198 12.85 8.70 11.48
CA GLN A 198 14.32 8.72 11.55
C GLN A 198 14.90 10.09 11.94
N GLY A 199 14.07 11.12 12.07
CA GLY A 199 14.49 12.48 12.43
C GLY A 199 14.99 13.33 11.27
N ASP A 200 14.94 12.84 10.03
CA ASP A 200 15.25 13.64 8.83
C ASP A 200 14.03 14.48 8.41
N TYR A 201 13.68 15.44 9.26
CA TYR A 201 12.49 16.27 9.09
C TYR A 201 12.53 17.13 7.82
N ARG A 202 13.73 17.53 7.38
CA ARG A 202 13.92 18.32 6.16
C ARG A 202 13.55 17.48 4.94
N LYS A 203 14.14 16.30 4.80
CA LYS A 203 13.82 15.41 3.67
C LYS A 203 12.38 14.93 3.73
N ALA A 204 11.86 14.63 4.92
CA ALA A 204 10.45 14.29 5.10
C ALA A 204 9.53 15.39 4.55
N ALA A 205 9.79 16.66 4.91
CA ALA A 205 8.99 17.78 4.42
C ALA A 205 9.06 17.95 2.90
N GLU A 206 10.25 17.78 2.29
CA GLU A 206 10.43 17.84 0.83
C GLU A 206 9.58 16.78 0.10
N VAL A 207 9.67 15.52 0.52
CA VAL A 207 8.96 14.39 -0.12
C VAL A 207 7.45 14.51 0.08
N LEU A 208 7.00 14.91 1.27
CA LEU A 208 5.57 15.10 1.55
C LEU A 208 4.98 16.27 0.75
N ALA A 209 5.74 17.36 0.57
CA ALA A 209 5.33 18.47 -0.27
C ALA A 209 5.23 18.05 -1.75
N HIS A 210 6.16 17.23 -2.24
CA HIS A 210 6.08 16.63 -3.58
C HIS A 210 4.77 15.84 -3.75
N GLY A 211 4.46 14.93 -2.82
CA GLY A 211 3.22 14.16 -2.85
C GLY A 211 1.95 15.03 -2.91
N LEU A 212 1.91 16.18 -2.24
CA LEU A 212 0.76 17.10 -2.32
C LEU A 212 0.62 17.83 -3.66
N ALA A 213 1.72 18.02 -4.39
CA ALA A 213 1.74 18.69 -5.69
C ALA A 213 1.26 17.79 -6.83
N VAL A 214 1.23 16.46 -6.63
CA VAL A 214 0.77 15.49 -7.62
C VAL A 214 -0.72 15.72 -7.97
N PRO A 215 -1.13 15.59 -9.24
CA PRO A 215 -2.53 15.65 -9.66
C PRO A 215 -3.47 14.75 -8.86
N LEU A 216 -4.76 15.10 -8.84
CA LEU A 216 -5.79 14.28 -8.19
C LEU A 216 -5.96 12.95 -8.90
N THR A 217 -6.37 11.93 -8.13
CA THR A 217 -6.73 10.59 -8.63
C THR A 217 -8.27 10.48 -8.66
N PRO A 218 -8.93 10.87 -9.77
CA PRO A 218 -10.39 11.08 -9.80
C PRO A 218 -11.20 9.78 -9.69
N ASP A 219 -10.60 8.64 -10.03
CA ASP A 219 -11.16 7.29 -9.90
C ASP A 219 -11.15 6.76 -8.45
N ARG A 220 -10.34 7.37 -7.57
CA ARG A 220 -10.20 6.97 -6.16
C ARG A 220 -10.36 8.14 -5.18
N PRO A 221 -11.50 8.87 -5.22
CA PRO A 221 -11.64 10.16 -4.52
C PRO A 221 -11.58 10.05 -3.00
N VAL A 222 -12.08 8.96 -2.41
CA VAL A 222 -12.04 8.75 -0.95
C VAL A 222 -10.60 8.51 -0.47
N TRP A 223 -9.86 7.68 -1.20
CA TRP A 223 -8.46 7.39 -0.89
C TRP A 223 -7.59 8.63 -1.08
N ASP A 224 -7.68 9.31 -2.22
CA ASP A 224 -6.86 10.50 -2.52
C ASP A 224 -7.08 11.58 -1.45
N ALA A 225 -8.34 11.90 -1.14
CA ALA A 225 -8.67 12.88 -0.12
C ALA A 225 -8.13 12.49 1.26
N GLY A 226 -8.30 11.22 1.65
CA GLY A 226 -7.80 10.68 2.93
C GLY A 226 -6.28 10.77 3.04
N ARG A 227 -5.57 10.25 2.04
CA ARG A 227 -4.10 10.25 2.00
C ARG A 227 -3.52 11.66 2.01
N ARG A 228 -4.14 12.61 1.29
CA ARG A 228 -3.69 14.03 1.34
C ARG A 228 -3.92 14.68 2.70
N VAL A 229 -4.94 14.28 3.47
CA VAL A 229 -5.09 14.74 4.87
C VAL A 229 -3.93 14.24 5.72
N GLU A 230 -3.56 12.96 5.59
CA GLU A 230 -2.44 12.38 6.33
C GLU A 230 -1.10 13.04 5.95
N ILE A 231 -0.85 13.25 4.65
CA ILE A 231 0.35 13.96 4.17
C ILE A 231 0.41 15.38 4.74
N ARG A 232 -0.68 16.16 4.66
CA ARG A 232 -0.72 17.52 5.23
C ARG A 232 -0.45 17.52 6.73
N SER A 233 -1.00 16.57 7.47
CA SER A 233 -0.81 16.43 8.91
C SER A 233 0.66 16.15 9.25
N LEU A 234 1.28 15.19 8.55
CA LEU A 234 2.67 14.83 8.76
C LEU A 234 3.63 15.94 8.33
N LEU A 235 3.38 16.59 7.19
CA LEU A 235 4.17 17.73 6.71
C LEU A 235 4.19 18.87 7.75
N LYS A 236 3.02 19.19 8.32
CA LYS A 236 2.93 20.20 9.37
C LYS A 236 3.79 19.83 10.59
N ARG A 237 3.77 18.55 11.00
CA ARG A 237 4.60 18.05 12.11
C ARG A 237 6.09 18.13 11.78
N ALA A 238 6.50 17.79 10.56
CA ALA A 238 7.90 17.90 10.11
C ALA A 238 8.38 19.35 10.15
N GLN A 239 7.57 20.30 9.65
CA GLN A 239 7.87 21.73 9.68
C GLN A 239 7.98 22.28 11.11
N GLN A 240 7.12 21.84 12.02
CA GLN A 240 7.20 22.21 13.44
C GLN A 240 8.50 21.73 14.08
N LYS A 241 8.97 20.53 13.74
CA LYS A 241 10.25 19.99 14.22
C LYS A 241 11.44 20.78 13.70
N LEU A 242 11.41 21.20 12.42
CA LEU A 242 12.44 22.04 11.83
C LEU A 242 12.50 23.45 12.44
N ALA A 243 11.36 24.02 12.82
CA ALA A 243 11.32 25.35 13.44
C ALA A 243 11.76 25.34 14.92
N ALA A 244 11.79 24.17 15.56
CA ALA A 244 12.11 24.00 16.97
C ALA A 244 13.57 23.57 17.23
N GLY A 245 14.33 23.27 16.18
CA GLY A 245 15.76 22.91 16.24
C GLY A 245 16.61 23.94 15.53
#